data_AF-A0A2A2B8J7-F1
#
_entry.id   AF-A0A2A2B8J7-F1
#
_cell.length_a   1.000
_cell.length_b   1.000
_cell.length_c   1.000
_cell.angle_alpha   90.00
_cell.angle_beta   90.00
_cell.angle_gamma   90.00
#
_symmetry.space_group_name_H-M   'P 1'
#
loop_
_entity.id
_entity.type
_entity.pdbx_description
1 polymer ?
#
loop_
_entity_poly.entity_id
_entity_poly.type
_entity_poly.pdbx_seq_one_letter_code
_entity_poly.pdbx_strand_id
1 'polypeptide(L)'
;MQISYPDWLTPQFIYVTLSAVIAVLIWIQGEMLKKTNGKLPKSKFFQVSSLLDTLWFFISVVMLYVIDLTPLAIAVPAAYGIYTTFGWIYGTRLLKRKGVPDSPKDLVIPAKYIAYSQSFSLIFFALCLLVLSSPWLPIFQ
;
A
#
# COMPACT_ATOMS: atom_id res chain seq x y z
N MET A 1 -24.71 21.89 8.26
CA MET A 1 -25.29 21.47 6.97
C MET A 1 -24.71 20.08 6.69
N GLN A 2 -25.48 19.01 6.95
CA GLN A 2 -25.06 17.65 6.58
C GLN A 2 -25.21 17.51 5.08
N ILE A 3 -24.08 17.44 4.37
CA ILE A 3 -24.08 17.19 2.93
C ILE A 3 -24.38 15.71 2.77
N SER A 4 -25.59 15.38 2.30
CA SER A 4 -25.97 14.01 1.95
C SER A 4 -25.21 13.62 0.69
N TYR A 5 -24.07 12.94 0.85
CA TYR A 5 -23.37 12.33 -0.26
C TYR A 5 -24.15 11.10 -0.74
N PRO A 6 -24.26 10.85 -2.06
CA PRO A 6 -24.73 9.56 -2.54
C PRO A 6 -23.77 8.46 -2.05
N ASP A 7 -24.28 7.25 -1.78
CA ASP A 7 -23.56 6.17 -1.05
C ASP A 7 -22.16 5.83 -1.60
N TRP A 8 -21.91 6.10 -2.88
CA TRP A 8 -20.64 5.85 -3.58
C TRP A 8 -19.60 6.99 -3.47
N LEU A 9 -19.91 8.10 -2.78
CA LEU A 9 -19.02 9.25 -2.62
C LEU A 9 -18.67 9.53 -1.15
N THR A 10 -18.85 8.54 -0.27
CA THR A 10 -18.43 8.66 1.12
C THR A 10 -16.90 8.73 1.22
N PRO A 11 -16.35 9.47 2.21
CA PRO A 11 -14.90 9.53 2.43
C PRO A 11 -14.27 8.15 2.60
N GLN A 12 -14.97 7.21 3.26
CA GLN A 12 -14.54 5.81 3.37
C GLN A 12 -14.43 5.14 1.99
N PHE A 13 -15.45 5.25 1.14
CA PHE A 13 -15.44 4.63 -0.19
C PHE A 13 -14.26 5.13 -1.02
N ILE A 14 -14.01 6.44 -1.01
CA ILE A 14 -12.89 7.06 -1.73
C ILE A 14 -11.56 6.54 -1.18
N TYR A 15 -11.38 6.55 0.15
CA TYR A 15 -10.15 6.09 0.78
C TYR A 15 -9.84 4.62 0.48
N VAL A 16 -10.84 3.74 0.59
CA VAL A 16 -10.67 2.30 0.33
C VAL A 16 -10.41 2.03 -1.15
N THR A 17 -11.11 2.75 -2.05
CA THR A 17 -10.89 2.64 -3.50
C THR A 17 -9.46 3.05 -3.87
N LEU A 18 -8.99 4.18 -3.36
CA LEU A 18 -7.62 4.62 -3.61
C LEU A 18 -6.59 3.67 -2.98
N SER A 19 -6.89 3.08 -1.82
CA SER A 19 -6.04 2.04 -1.22
C SER A 19 -5.94 0.80 -2.10
N ALA A 20 -7.02 0.41 -2.79
CA ALA A 20 -6.99 -0.65 -3.80
C ALA A 20 -6.08 -0.27 -4.98
N VAL A 21 -6.08 0.99 -5.42
CA VAL A 21 -5.17 1.49 -6.46
C VAL A 21 -3.71 1.41 -5.99
N ILE A 22 -3.41 1.81 -4.75
CA ILE A 22 -2.06 1.67 -4.17
C ILE A 22 -1.62 0.20 -4.16
N ALA A 23 -2.51 -0.73 -3.83
CA ALA A 23 -2.21 -2.16 -3.88
C ALA A 23 -1.76 -2.59 -5.29
N VAL A 24 -2.45 -2.12 -6.33
CA VAL A 24 -2.07 -2.38 -7.74
C VAL A 24 -0.71 -1.76 -8.06
N LEU A 25 -0.44 -0.53 -7.61
CA LEU A 25 0.86 0.12 -7.82
C LEU A 25 2.02 -0.62 -7.16
N ILE A 26 1.86 -1.10 -5.92
CA ILE A 26 2.86 -1.93 -5.23
C ILE A 26 3.14 -3.20 -6.03
N TRP A 27 2.09 -3.86 -6.53
CA TRP A 27 2.24 -5.08 -7.31
C TRP A 27 3.03 -4.83 -8.61
N ILE A 28 2.68 -3.77 -9.35
CA ILE A 28 3.36 -3.36 -10.59
C ILE A 28 4.83 -3.02 -10.31
N GLN A 29 5.12 -2.30 -9.22
CA GLN A 29 6.50 -2.01 -8.81
C GLN A 29 7.31 -3.28 -8.58
N GLY A 30 6.71 -4.30 -7.96
CA GLY A 30 7.32 -5.62 -7.81
C GLY A 30 7.69 -6.25 -9.15
N GLU A 31 6.81 -6.18 -10.15
CA GLU A 31 7.09 -6.67 -11.51
C GLU A 31 8.20 -5.86 -12.21
N MET A 32 8.21 -4.54 -12.03
CA MET A 32 9.28 -3.70 -12.56
C MET A 32 10.64 -4.03 -11.93
N LEU A 33 10.68 -4.29 -10.63
CA LEU A 33 11.89 -4.69 -9.90
C LEU A 33 12.38 -6.09 -10.33
N LYS A 34 11.48 -7.03 -10.61
CA LYS A 34 11.87 -8.34 -11.16
C LYS A 34 12.57 -8.19 -12.51
N LYS A 35 12.05 -7.33 -13.40
CA LYS A 35 12.65 -7.06 -14.72
C LYS A 35 14.06 -6.46 -14.65
N THR A 36 14.42 -5.83 -13.54
CA THR A 36 15.72 -5.19 -13.30
C THR A 36 16.60 -5.97 -12.33
N ASN A 37 16.27 -7.24 -12.03
CA ASN A 37 16.98 -8.07 -11.04
C ASN A 37 17.12 -7.39 -9.66
N GLY A 38 16.08 -6.67 -9.25
CA GLY A 38 16.02 -5.94 -7.98
C GLY A 38 16.71 -4.57 -7.98
N LYS A 39 17.35 -4.15 -9.08
CA LYS A 39 17.89 -2.78 -9.20
C LYS A 39 16.75 -1.78 -9.38
N LEU A 40 16.90 -0.57 -8.84
CA LEU A 40 15.89 0.47 -9.00
C LEU A 40 15.66 0.82 -10.49
N PRO A 41 14.43 0.67 -11.02
CA PRO A 41 14.10 1.07 -12.38
C PRO A 41 14.30 2.58 -12.58
N LYS A 42 14.86 2.99 -13.72
CA LYS A 42 15.05 4.41 -14.08
C LYS A 42 13.75 5.09 -14.58
N SER A 43 12.60 4.49 -14.34
CA SER A 43 11.31 4.96 -14.83
C SER A 43 10.74 6.05 -13.91
N LYS A 44 10.25 7.16 -14.50
CA LYS A 44 9.51 8.19 -13.76
C LYS A 44 8.27 7.63 -13.07
N PHE A 45 7.60 6.67 -13.71
CA PHE A 45 6.44 6.00 -13.12
C PHE A 45 6.80 5.29 -11.81
N PHE A 46 7.90 4.54 -11.79
CA PHE A 46 8.37 3.84 -10.58
C PHE A 46 8.68 4.82 -9.44
N GLN A 47 9.31 5.96 -9.75
CA GLN A 47 9.63 6.97 -8.74
C GLN A 47 8.37 7.60 -8.15
N VAL A 48 7.40 7.98 -9.00
CA VAL A 48 6.14 8.59 -8.56
C VAL A 48 5.31 7.59 -7.77
N SER A 49 5.19 6.34 -8.24
CA SER A 49 4.42 5.31 -7.54
C SER A 49 5.05 4.96 -6.18
N SER A 50 6.37 4.86 -6.10
CA SER A 50 7.08 4.59 -4.84
C SER A 50 6.92 5.74 -3.82
N LEU A 51 6.85 6.99 -4.31
CA LEU A 51 6.52 8.15 -3.48
C LEU A 51 5.08 8.09 -2.98
N LEU A 52 4.13 7.75 -3.85
CA LEU A 52 2.72 7.59 -3.48
C LEU A 52 2.54 6.51 -2.42
N ASP A 53 3.18 5.35 -2.57
CA ASP A 53 3.13 4.28 -1.56
C ASP A 53 3.66 4.78 -0.21
N THR A 54 4.79 5.48 -0.21
CA THR A 54 5.36 6.01 1.03
C THR A 54 4.43 7.05 1.67
N LEU A 55 3.85 7.94 0.88
CA LEU A 55 2.91 8.95 1.36
C LEU A 55 1.60 8.33 1.87
N TRP A 56 1.18 7.21 1.28
CA TRP A 56 -0.06 6.54 1.64
C TRP A 56 -0.09 6.04 3.09
N PHE A 57 1.08 5.76 3.67
CA PHE A 57 1.19 5.46 5.10
C PHE A 57 0.70 6.62 5.96
N PHE A 58 1.18 7.83 5.69
CA PHE A 58 0.77 9.03 6.43
C PHE A 58 -0.69 9.37 6.19
N ILE A 59 -1.16 9.24 4.94
CA ILE A 59 -2.58 9.39 4.61
C ILE A 59 -3.42 8.39 5.40
N SER A 60 -3.01 7.12 5.45
CA SER A 60 -3.74 6.07 6.18
C SER A 60 -3.80 6.34 7.69
N VAL A 61 -2.72 6.85 8.27
CA VAL A 61 -2.71 7.28 9.68
C VAL A 61 -3.67 8.45 9.89
N VAL A 62 -3.66 9.46 9.03
CA VAL A 62 -4.57 10.61 9.14
C VAL A 62 -6.03 10.17 9.00
N MET A 63 -6.33 9.27 8.07
CA MET A 63 -7.70 8.80 7.84
C MET A 63 -8.30 8.07 9.05
N LEU A 64 -7.48 7.40 9.87
CA LEU A 64 -7.95 6.80 11.13
C LEU A 64 -8.57 7.80 12.11
N TYR A 65 -8.23 9.08 12.00
CA TYR A 65 -8.70 10.13 12.92
C TYR A 65 -9.63 11.16 12.27
N VAL A 66 -9.73 11.17 10.92
CA VAL A 66 -10.45 12.22 10.17
C VAL A 66 -11.77 11.71 9.60
N ILE A 67 -11.92 10.41 9.36
CA ILE A 67 -13.14 9.84 8.78
C ILE A 67 -13.71 8.72 9.66
N ASP A 68 -15.03 8.61 9.69
CA ASP A 68 -15.72 7.53 10.40
C ASP A 68 -15.64 6.23 9.59
N LEU A 69 -14.65 5.40 9.92
CA LEU A 69 -14.49 4.08 9.32
C LEU A 69 -15.37 3.05 10.02
N THR A 70 -16.06 2.21 9.24
CA THR A 70 -16.71 1.01 9.79
C THR A 70 -15.66 0.08 10.42
N PRO A 71 -16.05 -0.76 11.40
CA PRO A 71 -15.11 -1.68 12.05
C PRO A 71 -14.28 -2.53 11.07
N LEU A 72 -14.90 -2.97 9.96
CA LEU A 72 -14.21 -3.72 8.91
C LEU A 72 -13.24 -2.83 8.11
N ALA A 73 -13.62 -1.58 7.82
CA ALA A 73 -12.78 -0.66 7.04
C ALA A 73 -11.53 -0.20 7.80
N ILE A 74 -11.52 -0.22 9.14
CA ILE A 74 -10.32 0.02 9.98
C ILE A 74 -9.20 -0.98 9.66
N ALA A 75 -9.52 -2.19 9.17
CA ALA A 75 -8.51 -3.17 8.77
C ALA A 75 -7.62 -2.67 7.62
N VAL A 76 -8.11 -1.77 6.76
CA VAL A 76 -7.35 -1.22 5.62
C VAL A 76 -6.13 -0.40 6.08
N PRO A 77 -6.27 0.70 6.84
CA PRO A 77 -5.11 1.45 7.33
C PRO A 77 -4.22 0.62 8.25
N ALA A 78 -4.80 -0.29 9.05
CA ALA A 78 -4.04 -1.17 9.94
C ALA A 78 -3.13 -2.14 9.16
N ALA A 79 -3.69 -2.84 8.15
CA ALA A 79 -2.93 -3.76 7.31
C ALA A 79 -1.82 -3.02 6.54
N TYR A 80 -2.12 -1.83 6.01
CA TYR A 80 -1.15 -1.00 5.33
C TYR A 80 -0.02 -0.54 6.28
N GLY A 81 -0.38 -0.06 7.47
CA GLY A 81 0.58 0.38 8.48
C GLY A 81 1.54 -0.73 8.93
N ILE A 82 1.01 -1.95 9.11
CA ILE A 82 1.83 -3.14 9.40
C ILE A 82 2.83 -3.37 8.27
N TYR A 83 2.36 -3.44 7.02
CA TYR A 83 3.23 -3.65 5.85
C TYR A 83 4.35 -2.61 5.75
N THR A 84 4.02 -1.32 5.82
CA THR A 84 5.00 -0.24 5.71
C THR A 84 6.04 -0.32 6.83
N THR A 85 5.61 -0.54 8.07
CA THR A 85 6.51 -0.64 9.23
C THR A 85 7.47 -1.81 9.07
N PHE A 86 6.98 -2.99 8.69
CA PHE A 86 7.83 -4.15 8.42
C PHE A 86 8.77 -3.91 7.22
N GLY A 87 8.31 -3.19 6.20
CA GLY A 87 9.14 -2.75 5.07
C GLY A 87 10.32 -1.89 5.50
N TRP A 88 10.10 -0.92 6.39
CA TRP A 88 11.18 -0.07 6.94
C TRP A 88 12.13 -0.85 7.85
N ILE A 89 11.61 -1.73 8.71
CA ILE A 89 12.45 -2.62 9.54
C ILE A 89 13.33 -3.50 8.64
N TYR A 90 12.77 -4.02 7.54
CA TYR A 90 13.54 -4.81 6.59
C TYR A 90 14.59 -3.96 5.87
N GLY A 91 14.21 -2.79 5.36
CA GLY A 91 15.11 -1.87 4.67
C GLY A 91 16.31 -1.44 5.52
N THR A 92 16.06 -1.04 6.77
CA THR A 92 17.11 -0.69 7.74
C THR A 92 18.04 -1.86 8.05
N ARG A 93 17.50 -3.08 8.24
CA ARG A 93 18.31 -4.30 8.42
C ARG A 93 19.14 -4.63 7.18
N LEU A 94 18.60 -4.43 5.98
CA LEU A 94 19.30 -4.66 4.73
C LEU A 94 20.50 -3.73 4.58
N LEU A 95 20.31 -2.42 4.82
CA LEU A 95 21.37 -1.42 4.80
C LEU A 95 22.43 -1.70 5.86
N LYS A 96 22.03 -2.10 7.08
CA LYS A 96 22.98 -2.48 8.14
C LYS A 96 23.86 -3.67 7.76
N ARG A 97 23.34 -4.64 7.00
CA ARG A 97 24.08 -5.86 6.61
C ARG A 97 24.95 -5.68 5.37
N LYS A 98 24.49 -4.89 4.39
CA LYS A 98 25.18 -4.72 3.11
C LYS A 98 25.99 -3.43 3.00
N GLY A 99 25.93 -2.58 4.02
CA GLY A 99 26.43 -1.22 3.95
C GLY A 99 25.44 -0.30 3.23
N VAL A 100 25.58 1.01 3.49
CA VAL A 100 24.89 2.03 2.71
C VAL A 100 25.60 2.11 1.36
N PRO A 101 24.93 1.89 0.22
CA PRO A 101 25.57 1.97 -1.08
C PRO A 101 25.98 3.41 -1.39
N ASP A 102 27.11 3.59 -2.08
CA ASP A 102 27.64 4.90 -2.48
C ASP A 102 26.68 5.66 -3.42
N SER A 103 25.80 4.93 -4.11
CA SER A 103 24.76 5.47 -4.98
C SER A 103 23.47 4.66 -4.85
N PRO A 104 22.28 5.31 -4.92
CA PRO A 104 20.99 4.61 -4.95
C PRO A 104 20.87 3.56 -6.06
N LYS A 105 21.65 3.69 -7.15
CA LYS A 105 21.65 2.76 -8.29
C LYS A 105 22.26 1.41 -7.96
N ASP A 106 23.07 1.35 -6.91
CA ASP A 106 23.75 0.13 -6.47
C ASP A 106 22.93 -0.62 -5.41
N LEU A 107 21.81 -0.04 -4.97
CA LEU A 107 20.85 -0.71 -4.12
C LEU A 107 20.13 -1.81 -4.91
N VAL A 108 20.33 -3.05 -4.46
CA VAL A 108 19.64 -4.23 -5.00
C VAL A 108 18.64 -4.74 -3.98
N ILE A 109 17.36 -4.63 -4.32
CA ILE A 109 16.25 -5.14 -3.53
C ILE A 109 16.19 -6.67 -3.66
N PRO A 110 16.27 -7.45 -2.56
CA PRO A 110 16.26 -8.90 -2.64
C PRO A 110 14.93 -9.47 -3.17
N ALA A 111 15.01 -10.51 -4.00
CA ALA A 111 13.84 -11.16 -4.60
C ALA A 111 12.79 -11.61 -3.58
N LYS A 112 13.23 -12.08 -2.39
CA LYS A 112 12.33 -12.47 -1.29
C LYS A 112 11.47 -11.31 -0.80
N TYR A 113 12.05 -10.10 -0.72
CA TYR A 113 11.31 -8.90 -0.30
C TYR A 113 10.35 -8.41 -1.38
N ILE A 114 10.74 -8.54 -2.65
CA ILE A 114 9.86 -8.24 -3.79
C ILE A 114 8.64 -9.17 -3.77
N ALA A 115 8.86 -10.48 -3.62
CA ALA A 115 7.78 -11.46 -3.52
C ALA A 115 6.86 -11.18 -2.32
N TYR A 116 7.43 -10.88 -1.14
CA TYR A 116 6.66 -10.46 0.04
C TYR A 116 5.76 -9.26 -0.25
N SER A 117 6.29 -8.21 -0.89
CA SER A 117 5.52 -7.01 -1.21
C SER A 117 4.38 -7.28 -2.19
N GLN A 118 4.60 -8.14 -3.19
CA GLN A 118 3.54 -8.54 -4.12
C GLN A 118 2.48 -9.46 -3.51
N SER A 119 2.88 -10.36 -2.61
CA SER A 119 1.92 -11.17 -1.86
C SER A 119 1.06 -10.29 -0.96
N PHE A 120 1.69 -9.35 -0.24
CA PHE A 120 0.95 -8.37 0.56
C PHE A 120 -0.02 -7.57 -0.31
N SER A 121 0.43 -7.05 -1.45
CA SER A 121 -0.41 -6.20 -2.30
C SER A 121 -1.65 -6.94 -2.82
N LEU A 122 -1.54 -8.23 -3.13
CA LEU A 122 -2.70 -9.04 -3.54
C LEU A 122 -3.71 -9.22 -2.39
N ILE A 123 -3.23 -9.55 -1.19
CA ILE A 123 -4.11 -9.73 -0.02
C ILE A 123 -4.74 -8.39 0.40
N PHE A 124 -3.96 -7.31 0.34
CA PHE A 124 -4.43 -5.96 0.64
C PHE A 124 -5.47 -5.49 -0.37
N PHE A 125 -5.28 -5.78 -1.66
CA PHE A 125 -6.27 -5.53 -2.69
C PHE A 125 -7.57 -6.30 -2.44
N ALA A 126 -7.47 -7.59 -2.12
CA ALA A 126 -8.62 -8.42 -1.77
C ALA A 126 -9.37 -7.89 -0.54
N LEU A 127 -8.65 -7.42 0.49
CA LEU A 127 -9.24 -6.74 1.65
C LEU A 127 -9.99 -5.47 1.23
N CYS A 128 -9.41 -4.64 0.35
CA CYS A 128 -10.10 -3.45 -0.13
C CYS A 128 -11.38 -3.80 -0.89
N LEU A 129 -11.36 -4.82 -1.77
CA LEU A 129 -12.55 -5.30 -2.46
C LEU A 129 -13.61 -5.85 -1.49
N LEU A 130 -13.18 -6.57 -0.44
CA LEU A 130 -14.08 -7.07 0.60
C LEU A 130 -14.78 -5.91 1.32
N VAL A 131 -14.03 -4.90 1.74
CA VAL A 131 -14.58 -3.71 2.41
C VAL A 131 -15.52 -2.93 1.49
N LEU A 132 -15.15 -2.76 0.21
CA LEU A 132 -16.01 -2.08 -0.76
C LEU A 132 -17.30 -2.86 -1.00
N SER A 133 -17.23 -4.20 -1.06
CA SER A 133 -18.36 -5.06 -1.33
C SER A 133 -19.22 -5.41 -0.11
N SER A 134 -18.74 -5.12 1.11
CA SER A 134 -19.40 -5.52 2.35
C SER A 134 -20.85 -5.07 2.50
N PRO A 135 -21.30 -3.89 2.00
CA PRO A 135 -22.70 -3.49 2.09
C PRO A 135 -23.67 -4.43 1.35
N TRP A 136 -23.17 -5.19 0.37
CA TRP A 136 -23.96 -6.15 -0.41
C TRP A 136 -23.78 -7.59 0.05
N LEU A 137 -22.97 -7.84 1.08
CA LEU A 137 -22.75 -9.18 1.60
C LEU A 137 -23.76 -9.50 2.71
N PRO A 138 -24.47 -10.64 2.63
CA PRO A 138 -25.55 -10.99 3.56
C PRO A 138 -25.07 -11.27 4.99
N ILE A 139 -23.75 -11.33 5.22
CA ILE A 139 -23.13 -11.62 6.52
C ILE A 139 -22.98 -10.34 7.37
N PHE A 140 -23.07 -9.16 6.74
CA PHE A 140 -22.85 -7.86 7.38
C PHE A 140 -24.10 -6.94 7.37
N GLN A 141 -25.26 -7.49 6.98
CA GLN A 141 -26.58 -6.87 7.16
C GLN A 141 -27.18 -7.24 8.52
#